data_AF-A0A1G1QB79-F1
#
_entry.id   AF-A0A1G1QB79-F1
#
_cell.length_a   1.000
_cell.length_b   1.000
_cell.length_c   1.000
_cell.angle_alpha   90.00
_cell.angle_beta   90.00
_cell.angle_gamma   90.00
#
_symmetry.space_group_name_H-M   'P 1'
#
loop_
_entity.id
_entity.type
_entity.pdbx_description
1 polymer ?
#
loop_
_entity_poly.entity_id
_entity_poly.type
_entity_poly.pdbx_seq_one_letter_code
_entity_poly.pdbx_strand_id
1 'polypeptide(L)'
;MSVGGLLDAGDIFKLARKKGCSVYIPSGAICGIDGLRAHRLARIRRVTLITKKPPQALRDSPYVVKNKINLTALKKETEIFEGSAQEAVKFFPQNINVAATLSLAGIGREKTRVKIVCSPKPVNIHEIEIESEAGRTFVRCENNPSPDNPKTSYLAILSAIATLRQIFEAVKIGT
;
A
#
# COMPACT_ATOMS: atom_id res chain seq x y z
N MET A 1 1.86 -7.98 8.22
CA MET A 1 1.37 -6.71 8.80
C MET A 1 -0.04 -6.44 8.32
N SER A 2 -0.97 -6.10 9.21
CA SER A 2 -2.37 -5.82 8.85
C SER A 2 -2.69 -4.34 9.12
N VAL A 3 -2.17 -3.45 8.28
CA VAL A 3 -2.37 -2.00 8.39
C VAL A 3 -3.79 -1.61 7.98
N GLY A 4 -4.47 -2.43 7.18
CA GLY A 4 -5.87 -2.20 6.79
C GLY A 4 -6.80 -1.94 7.97
N GLY A 5 -6.63 -2.67 9.09
CA GLY A 5 -7.42 -2.47 10.30
C GLY A 5 -7.15 -1.14 11.03
N LEU A 6 -6.04 -0.46 10.73
CA LEU A 6 -5.69 0.82 11.35
C LEU A 6 -6.33 2.03 10.64
N LEU A 7 -6.92 1.86 9.45
CA LEU A 7 -7.53 2.97 8.70
C LEU A 7 -8.70 3.63 9.43
N ASP A 8 -9.42 2.87 10.25
CA ASP A 8 -10.55 3.34 11.04
C ASP A 8 -10.26 3.32 12.55
N ALA A 9 -9.05 2.94 12.96
CA ALA A 9 -8.65 2.85 14.35
C ALA A 9 -8.12 4.18 14.92
N GLY A 10 -8.82 5.29 14.66
CA GLY A 10 -8.40 6.63 15.09
C GLY A 10 -8.18 6.74 16.60
N ASP A 11 -8.92 5.95 17.39
CA ASP A 11 -8.80 5.93 18.84
C ASP A 11 -7.51 5.28 19.34
N ILE A 12 -6.92 4.33 18.59
CA ILE A 12 -5.60 3.77 18.90
C ILE A 12 -4.54 4.87 18.83
N PHE A 13 -4.57 5.73 17.81
CA PHE A 13 -3.61 6.83 17.68
C PHE A 13 -3.79 7.90 18.77
N LYS A 14 -5.04 8.18 19.17
CA LYS A 14 -5.31 9.08 20.31
C LYS A 14 -4.80 8.48 21.61
N LEU A 15 -5.03 7.19 21.84
CA LEU A 15 -4.59 6.48 23.03
C LEU A 15 -3.06 6.44 23.13
N ALA A 16 -2.37 6.13 22.03
CA ALA A 16 -0.92 6.14 21.95
C ALA A 16 -0.34 7.50 22.36
N ARG A 17 -0.90 8.61 21.84
CA ARG A 17 -0.52 9.96 22.26
C ARG A 17 -0.77 10.22 23.75
N LYS A 18 -1.94 9.82 24.27
CA LYS A 18 -2.28 9.98 25.68
C LYS A 18 -1.35 9.19 26.62
N LYS A 19 -0.87 8.04 26.17
CA LYS A 19 -0.01 7.13 26.96
C LYS A 19 1.49 7.34 26.73
N GLY A 20 1.89 8.24 25.83
CA GLY A 20 3.29 8.46 25.47
C GLY A 20 3.92 7.26 24.75
N CYS A 21 3.12 6.45 24.06
CA CYS A 21 3.60 5.28 23.31
C CYS A 21 3.71 5.57 21.82
N SER A 22 4.61 4.86 21.15
CA SER A 22 4.81 4.95 19.70
C SER A 22 4.08 3.82 18.97
N VAL A 23 3.44 4.15 17.85
CA VAL A 23 2.88 3.17 16.90
C VAL A 23 3.73 3.22 15.63
N TYR A 24 4.44 2.14 15.36
CA TYR A 24 5.29 2.02 14.18
C TYR A 24 4.52 1.35 13.05
N ILE A 25 4.46 1.99 11.88
CA ILE A 25 3.84 1.47 10.67
C ILE A 25 4.93 1.41 9.60
N PRO A 26 5.57 0.23 9.40
CA PRO A 26 6.58 0.06 8.36
C PRO A 26 6.01 0.31 6.96
N SER A 27 6.88 0.64 6.01
CA SER A 27 6.48 0.91 4.62
C SER A 27 5.79 -0.29 3.95
N GLY A 28 6.09 -1.52 4.39
CA GLY A 28 5.48 -2.73 3.84
C GLY A 28 6.08 -3.10 2.49
N ALA A 29 5.22 -3.41 1.52
CA ALA A 29 5.66 -3.86 0.19
C ALA A 29 6.04 -2.70 -0.76
N ILE A 30 6.25 -1.50 -0.23
CA ILE A 30 6.55 -0.29 -0.99
C ILE A 30 7.69 0.51 -0.34
N CYS A 31 8.24 1.43 -1.12
CA CYS A 31 9.20 2.46 -0.70
C CYS A 31 8.59 3.86 -0.89
N GLY A 32 9.32 4.91 -0.47
CA GLY A 32 8.94 6.31 -0.74
C GLY A 32 7.92 6.90 0.23
N ILE A 33 7.67 6.26 1.38
CA ILE A 33 6.79 6.80 2.44
C ILE A 33 7.40 8.05 3.07
N ASP A 34 8.72 8.09 3.22
CA ASP A 34 9.50 9.27 3.56
C ASP A 34 9.25 10.44 2.58
N GLY A 35 9.33 10.16 1.27
CA GLY A 35 9.02 11.12 0.21
C GLY A 35 7.57 11.60 0.27
N LEU A 36 6.60 10.72 0.49
CA LEU A 36 5.20 11.09 0.67
C LEU A 36 4.99 12.00 1.89
N ARG A 37 5.68 11.73 3.00
CA ARG A 37 5.62 12.58 4.20
C ARG A 37 6.23 13.95 3.93
N ALA A 38 7.32 14.02 3.17
CA ALA A 38 7.91 15.30 2.74
C ALA A 38 6.95 16.08 1.83
N HIS A 39 6.35 15.41 0.84
CA HIS A 39 5.33 16.02 -0.03
C HIS A 39 4.13 16.57 0.73
N ARG A 40 3.77 15.97 1.87
CA ARG A 40 2.66 16.41 2.74
C ARG A 40 2.94 17.72 3.48
N LEU A 41 4.22 18.10 3.63
CA LEU A 41 4.59 19.43 4.12
C LEU A 41 4.28 20.52 3.09
N ALA A 42 4.18 20.13 1.81
CA ALA A 42 3.57 20.93 0.75
C ALA A 42 2.11 20.51 0.52
N ARG A 43 1.36 21.29 -0.26
CA ARG A 43 0.01 20.87 -0.65
C ARG A 43 0.08 19.75 -1.69
N ILE A 44 -0.27 18.53 -1.27
CA ILE A 44 -0.45 17.39 -2.18
C ILE A 44 -1.74 17.58 -2.99
N ARG A 45 -1.63 17.40 -4.31
CA ARG A 45 -2.74 17.44 -5.28
C ARG A 45 -3.28 16.05 -5.59
N ARG A 46 -2.40 15.04 -5.67
CA ARG A 46 -2.78 13.67 -6.03
C ARG A 46 -1.83 12.64 -5.42
N VAL A 47 -2.40 11.52 -4.98
CA VAL A 47 -1.67 10.29 -4.67
C VAL A 47 -2.41 9.13 -5.35
N THR A 48 -1.72 8.38 -6.19
CA THR A 48 -2.26 7.19 -6.86
C THR A 48 -1.39 5.99 -6.54
N LEU A 49 -2.01 4.90 -6.09
CA LEU A 49 -1.40 3.57 -6.00
C LEU A 49 -1.91 2.72 -7.17
N ILE A 50 -0.99 2.16 -7.95
CA ILE A 50 -1.30 1.14 -8.95
C ILE A 50 -0.72 -0.18 -8.45
N THR A 51 -1.54 -1.21 -8.37
CA THR A 51 -1.09 -2.56 -7.99
C THR A 51 -1.33 -3.52 -9.13
N LYS A 52 -0.26 -4.17 -9.61
CA LYS A 52 -0.32 -5.20 -10.64
C LYS A 52 -0.13 -6.57 -10.02
N LYS A 53 -1.07 -7.48 -10.25
CA LYS A 53 -1.07 -8.84 -9.70
C LYS A 53 -1.53 -9.89 -10.70
N PRO A 54 -1.11 -11.17 -10.54
CA PRO A 54 -1.60 -12.24 -11.39
C PRO A 54 -3.06 -12.59 -11.08
N PRO A 55 -3.78 -13.25 -12.02
CA PRO A 55 -5.16 -13.70 -11.83
C PRO A 55 -5.38 -14.44 -10.50
N GLN A 56 -4.45 -15.33 -10.14
CA GLN A 56 -4.57 -16.18 -8.95
C GLN A 56 -4.61 -15.36 -7.65
N ALA A 57 -3.97 -14.20 -7.61
CA ALA A 57 -3.95 -13.34 -6.43
C ALA A 57 -5.20 -12.43 -6.32
N LEU A 58 -6.03 -12.38 -7.37
CA LEU A 58 -7.21 -11.53 -7.44
C LEU A 58 -8.52 -12.32 -7.49
N ARG A 59 -8.47 -13.63 -7.84
CA ARG A 59 -9.64 -14.48 -8.08
C ARG A 59 -10.68 -14.49 -6.96
N ASP A 60 -10.23 -14.45 -5.70
CA ASP A 60 -11.08 -14.56 -4.51
C ASP A 60 -11.49 -13.19 -3.97
N SER A 61 -11.21 -12.09 -4.69
CA SER A 61 -11.58 -10.76 -4.23
C SER A 61 -13.10 -10.54 -4.35
N PRO A 62 -13.76 -9.93 -3.34
CA PRO A 62 -15.18 -9.61 -3.41
C PRO A 62 -15.62 -8.90 -4.69
N TYR A 63 -14.77 -8.01 -5.24
CA TYR A 63 -15.09 -7.29 -6.48
C TYR A 63 -15.07 -8.19 -7.72
N VAL A 64 -14.07 -9.08 -7.84
CA VAL A 64 -13.97 -10.00 -8.98
C VAL A 64 -15.14 -10.98 -8.97
N VAL A 65 -15.47 -11.53 -7.81
CA VAL A 65 -16.59 -12.47 -7.64
C VAL A 65 -17.93 -11.79 -7.94
N LYS A 66 -18.18 -10.61 -7.33
CA LYS A 66 -19.44 -9.87 -7.53
C LYS A 66 -19.68 -9.48 -8.98
N ASN A 67 -18.62 -9.07 -9.69
CA ASN A 67 -18.71 -8.62 -11.09
C ASN A 67 -18.47 -9.76 -12.10
N LYS A 68 -18.29 -11.02 -11.65
CA LYS A 68 -18.06 -12.19 -12.51
C LYS A 68 -16.92 -11.99 -13.51
N ILE A 69 -15.83 -11.34 -13.10
CA ILE A 69 -14.71 -11.02 -13.99
C ILE A 69 -13.92 -12.30 -14.29
N ASN A 70 -13.83 -12.68 -15.58
CA ASN A 70 -13.02 -13.80 -16.02
C ASN A 70 -11.54 -13.40 -16.14
N LEU A 71 -10.80 -13.50 -15.03
CA LEU A 71 -9.38 -13.12 -14.98
C LEU A 71 -8.48 -14.00 -15.87
N THR A 72 -8.84 -15.27 -16.09
CA THR A 72 -8.04 -16.21 -16.91
C THR A 72 -8.12 -15.92 -18.40
N ALA A 73 -9.16 -15.21 -18.86
CA ALA A 73 -9.30 -14.81 -20.25
C ALA A 73 -8.44 -13.57 -20.62
N LEU A 74 -7.86 -12.88 -19.63
CA LEU A 74 -7.11 -11.65 -19.84
C LEU A 74 -5.72 -11.95 -20.40
N LYS A 75 -5.50 -11.59 -21.68
CA LYS A 75 -4.22 -11.78 -22.39
C LYS A 75 -3.22 -10.63 -22.25
N LYS A 76 -3.66 -9.49 -21.70
CA LYS A 76 -2.85 -8.29 -21.49
C LYS A 76 -3.14 -7.67 -20.13
N GLU A 77 -2.25 -6.82 -19.65
CA GLU A 77 -2.50 -6.03 -18.44
C GLU A 77 -3.83 -5.29 -18.58
N THR A 78 -4.72 -5.51 -17.61
CA THR A 78 -6.08 -4.99 -17.65
C THR A 78 -6.43 -4.41 -16.29
N GLU A 79 -6.80 -3.13 -16.25
CA GLU A 79 -7.36 -2.52 -15.06
C GLU A 79 -8.72 -3.17 -14.77
N ILE A 80 -8.87 -3.72 -13.56
CA ILE A 80 -10.12 -4.35 -13.13
C ILE A 80 -10.83 -3.53 -12.06
N PHE A 81 -10.18 -2.51 -11.51
CA PHE A 81 -10.77 -1.62 -10.51
C PHE A 81 -10.02 -0.28 -10.48
N GLU A 82 -10.78 0.80 -10.39
CA GLU A 82 -10.31 2.12 -9.98
C GLU A 82 -11.27 2.70 -8.94
N GLY A 83 -10.73 3.28 -7.87
CA GLY A 83 -11.52 3.92 -6.82
C GLY A 83 -10.64 4.56 -5.74
N SER A 84 -11.27 5.05 -4.67
CA SER A 84 -10.56 5.49 -3.47
C SER A 84 -9.98 4.30 -2.69
N ALA A 85 -8.98 4.56 -1.84
CA ALA A 85 -8.48 3.55 -0.91
C ALA A 85 -9.60 3.03 -0.02
N GLN A 86 -10.53 3.89 0.43
CA GLN A 86 -11.69 3.49 1.23
C GLN A 86 -12.59 2.45 0.53
N GLU A 87 -12.84 2.60 -0.77
CA GLU A 87 -13.60 1.63 -1.55
C GLU A 87 -12.78 0.35 -1.77
N ALA A 88 -11.50 0.49 -2.07
CA ALA A 88 -10.59 -0.65 -2.29
C ALA A 88 -10.51 -1.58 -1.06
N VAL A 89 -10.60 -1.06 0.18
CA VAL A 89 -10.61 -1.88 1.41
C VAL A 89 -11.70 -2.94 1.36
N LYS A 90 -12.91 -2.54 0.94
CA LYS A 90 -14.10 -3.41 0.93
C LYS A 90 -13.97 -4.53 -0.10
N PHE A 91 -13.28 -4.23 -1.19
CA PHE A 91 -13.22 -5.07 -2.38
C PHE A 91 -11.98 -5.93 -2.49
N PHE A 92 -10.87 -5.52 -1.86
CA PHE A 92 -9.57 -6.18 -1.94
C PHE A 92 -8.88 -6.24 -0.56
N PRO A 93 -9.49 -6.89 0.45
CA PRO A 93 -8.97 -6.88 1.82
C PRO A 93 -7.55 -7.47 1.95
N GLN A 94 -7.18 -8.42 1.08
CA GLN A 94 -5.82 -8.98 1.07
C GLN A 94 -4.76 -8.04 0.47
N ASN A 95 -5.17 -7.01 -0.28
CA ASN A 95 -4.27 -6.08 -0.98
C ASN A 95 -4.24 -4.69 -0.34
N ILE A 96 -4.91 -4.52 0.80
CA ILE A 96 -5.21 -3.19 1.32
C ILE A 96 -4.07 -2.55 2.10
N ASN A 97 -3.12 -3.33 2.60
CA ASN A 97 -2.10 -2.84 3.52
C ASN A 97 -1.26 -1.69 2.92
N VAL A 98 -0.93 -1.77 1.63
CA VAL A 98 -0.17 -0.73 0.93
C VAL A 98 -0.98 0.56 0.81
N ALA A 99 -2.23 0.46 0.36
CA ALA A 99 -3.13 1.61 0.26
C ALA A 99 -3.41 2.22 1.65
N ALA A 100 -3.50 1.39 2.68
CA ALA A 100 -3.69 1.83 4.05
C ALA A 100 -2.48 2.63 4.56
N THR A 101 -1.27 2.12 4.37
CA THR A 101 -0.03 2.83 4.73
C THR A 101 0.06 4.18 4.01
N LEU A 102 -0.20 4.22 2.70
CA LEU A 102 -0.22 5.47 1.93
C LEU A 102 -1.29 6.45 2.41
N SER A 103 -2.48 5.95 2.74
CA SER A 103 -3.58 6.77 3.24
C SER A 103 -3.25 7.41 4.59
N LEU A 104 -2.61 6.66 5.49
CA LEU A 104 -2.21 7.14 6.81
C LEU A 104 -1.03 8.13 6.73
N ALA A 105 -0.09 7.90 5.82
CA ALA A 105 1.06 8.78 5.63
C ALA A 105 0.72 10.07 4.86
N GLY A 106 -0.15 9.96 3.85
CA GLY A 106 -0.44 11.01 2.87
C GLY A 106 -1.75 11.75 3.10
N ILE A 107 -2.63 11.73 2.08
CA ILE A 107 -3.81 12.60 1.97
C ILE A 107 -5.12 11.96 2.47
N GLY A 108 -5.04 10.85 3.20
CA GLY A 108 -6.21 10.14 3.73
C GLY A 108 -6.83 9.16 2.73
N ARG A 109 -7.70 8.27 3.26
CA ARG A 109 -8.26 7.11 2.54
C ARG A 109 -9.28 7.45 1.45
N GLU A 110 -9.95 8.60 1.56
CA GLU A 110 -10.93 9.05 0.57
C GLU A 110 -10.25 9.65 -0.66
N LYS A 111 -9.11 10.34 -0.47
CA LYS A 111 -8.42 11.06 -1.55
C LYS A 111 -7.30 10.25 -2.21
N THR A 112 -6.80 9.21 -1.54
CA THR A 112 -5.81 8.29 -2.12
C THR A 112 -6.49 7.44 -3.18
N ARG A 113 -6.07 7.55 -4.44
CA ARG A 113 -6.60 6.74 -5.54
C ARG A 113 -5.90 5.38 -5.59
N VAL A 114 -6.65 4.34 -5.91
CA VAL A 114 -6.17 2.97 -6.04
C VAL A 114 -6.64 2.41 -7.37
N LYS A 115 -5.69 1.86 -8.14
CA LYS A 115 -5.93 1.08 -9.36
C LYS A 115 -5.44 -0.34 -9.15
N ILE A 116 -6.28 -1.32 -9.46
CA ILE A 116 -5.90 -2.74 -9.45
C ILE A 116 -5.85 -3.22 -10.90
N VAL A 117 -4.69 -3.70 -11.30
CA VAL A 117 -4.42 -4.22 -12.63
C VAL A 117 -4.15 -5.71 -12.52
N CYS A 118 -4.90 -6.49 -13.30
CA CYS A 118 -4.60 -7.90 -13.50
C CYS A 118 -3.55 -8.02 -14.62
N SER A 119 -2.41 -8.64 -14.31
CA SER A 119 -1.35 -8.93 -15.27
C SER A 119 -1.33 -10.42 -15.58
N PRO A 120 -1.22 -10.86 -16.85
CA PRO A 120 -1.09 -12.28 -17.18
C PRO A 120 0.25 -12.88 -16.71
N LYS A 121 1.23 -12.03 -16.36
CA LYS A 121 2.53 -12.47 -15.81
C LYS A 121 2.46 -12.63 -14.29
N PRO A 122 3.27 -13.52 -13.69
CA PRO A 122 3.32 -13.72 -12.24
C PRO A 122 4.09 -12.60 -11.53
N VAL A 123 3.56 -11.37 -11.60
CA VAL A 123 4.21 -10.16 -11.06
C VAL A 123 3.50 -9.64 -9.82
N ASN A 124 4.25 -9.01 -8.91
CA ASN A 124 3.67 -8.29 -7.77
C ASN A 124 4.30 -6.89 -7.71
N ILE A 125 3.67 -5.97 -8.42
CA ILE A 125 4.21 -4.63 -8.64
C ILE A 125 3.31 -3.62 -7.93
N HIS A 126 3.93 -2.69 -7.22
CA HIS A 126 3.27 -1.50 -6.69
C HIS A 126 3.93 -0.27 -7.27
N GLU A 127 3.13 0.60 -7.89
CA GLU A 127 3.57 1.90 -8.39
C GLU A 127 2.85 3.00 -7.61
N ILE A 128 3.58 4.04 -7.26
CA ILE A 128 3.06 5.18 -6.50
C ILE A 128 3.39 6.43 -7.29
N GLU A 129 2.36 7.21 -7.56
CA GLU A 129 2.47 8.55 -8.13
C GLU A 129 2.04 9.57 -7.10
N ILE A 130 2.91 10.55 -6.84
CA ILE A 130 2.65 11.66 -5.93
C ILE A 130 2.81 12.95 -6.71
N GLU A 131 1.83 13.83 -6.63
CA GLU A 131 1.88 15.18 -7.19
C GLU A 131 1.55 16.20 -6.11
N SER A 132 2.42 17.20 -5.96
CA SER A 132 2.28 18.29 -4.99
C SER A 132 2.88 19.59 -5.53
N GLU A 133 2.78 20.67 -4.76
CA GLU A 133 3.51 21.90 -5.05
C GLU A 133 5.04 21.74 -5.03
N ALA A 134 5.57 20.75 -4.30
CA ALA A 134 7.00 20.43 -4.29
C ALA A 134 7.46 19.63 -5.52
N GLY A 135 6.55 19.26 -6.43
CA GLY A 135 6.86 18.50 -7.64
C GLY A 135 6.17 17.13 -7.70
N ARG A 136 6.70 16.25 -8.54
CA ARG A 136 6.16 14.92 -8.84
C ARG A 136 7.18 13.83 -8.51
N THR A 137 6.70 12.76 -7.87
CA THR A 137 7.50 11.58 -7.53
C THR A 137 6.82 10.34 -8.07
N PHE A 138 7.62 9.45 -8.67
CA PHE A 138 7.21 8.13 -9.10
C PHE A 138 8.05 7.08 -8.37
N VAL A 139 7.39 6.09 -7.78
CA VAL A 139 8.04 4.95 -7.13
C VAL A 139 7.49 3.68 -7.75
N ARG A 140 8.36 2.72 -8.04
CA ARG A 140 7.98 1.39 -8.53
C ARG A 140 8.71 0.32 -7.75
N CYS A 141 7.94 -0.56 -7.12
CA CYS A 141 8.45 -1.70 -6.36
C CYS A 141 8.00 -2.98 -7.05
N GLU A 142 8.96 -3.73 -7.61
CA GLU A 142 8.73 -5.06 -8.17
C GLU A 142 9.16 -6.10 -7.13
N ASN A 143 8.20 -6.74 -6.48
CA ASN A 143 8.46 -7.55 -5.31
C ASN A 143 8.48 -9.03 -5.61
N ASN A 144 9.47 -9.72 -5.04
CA ASN A 144 9.47 -11.17 -4.97
C ASN A 144 8.51 -11.66 -3.86
N PRO A 145 7.86 -12.82 -4.07
CA PRO A 145 7.14 -13.51 -3.00
C PRO A 145 8.10 -13.92 -1.88
N SER A 146 7.59 -13.94 -0.65
CA SER A 146 8.31 -14.51 0.49
C SER A 146 8.49 -16.03 0.30
N PRO A 147 9.65 -16.61 0.67
CA PRO A 147 9.87 -18.06 0.63
C PRO A 147 8.84 -18.85 1.47
N ASP A 148 8.45 -18.31 2.63
CA ASP A 148 7.56 -19.01 3.58
C ASP A 148 6.08 -18.76 3.29
N ASN A 149 5.74 -17.67 2.62
CA ASN A 149 4.37 -17.33 2.26
C ASN A 149 4.30 -16.59 0.91
N PRO A 150 4.06 -17.32 -0.20
CA PRO A 150 4.00 -16.73 -1.54
C PRO A 150 2.95 -15.63 -1.73
N LYS A 151 1.95 -15.53 -0.84
CA LYS A 151 0.93 -14.46 -0.87
C LYS A 151 1.44 -13.12 -0.34
N THR A 152 2.61 -13.11 0.31
CA THR A 152 3.20 -11.93 0.95
C THR A 152 4.45 -11.50 0.20
N SER A 153 4.58 -10.19 -0.08
CA SER A 153 5.83 -9.62 -0.61
C SER A 153 6.96 -9.77 0.40
N TYR A 154 8.12 -10.29 0.00
CA TYR A 154 9.26 -10.45 0.91
C TYR A 154 9.72 -9.10 1.50
N LEU A 155 9.68 -8.04 0.68
CA LEU A 155 9.99 -6.67 1.13
C LEU A 155 9.14 -6.22 2.32
N ALA A 156 7.89 -6.67 2.43
CA ALA A 156 7.04 -6.31 3.56
C ALA A 156 7.59 -6.85 4.89
N ILE A 157 8.15 -8.07 4.88
CA ILE A 157 8.78 -8.66 6.07
C ILE A 157 10.06 -7.90 6.40
N LEU A 158 10.91 -7.65 5.41
CA LEU A 158 12.17 -6.92 5.59
C LEU A 158 11.93 -5.48 6.08
N SER A 159 10.87 -4.81 5.61
CA SER A 159 10.52 -3.46 6.09
C SER A 159 10.21 -3.45 7.59
N ALA A 160 9.53 -4.48 8.12
CA ALA A 160 9.24 -4.58 9.53
C ALA A 160 10.52 -4.81 10.36
N ILE A 161 11.41 -5.69 9.88
CA ILE A 161 12.73 -5.91 10.49
C ILE A 161 13.55 -4.62 10.49
N ALA A 162 13.57 -3.90 9.36
CA ALA A 162 14.28 -2.63 9.23
C ALA A 162 13.74 -1.58 10.22
N THR A 163 12.42 -1.42 10.32
CA THR A 163 11.81 -0.52 11.31
C THR A 163 12.19 -0.90 12.74
N LEU A 164 12.19 -2.19 13.09
CA LEU A 164 12.58 -2.64 14.43
C LEU A 164 14.06 -2.34 14.72
N ARG A 165 14.96 -2.62 13.77
CA ARG A 165 16.39 -2.30 13.92
C ARG A 165 16.62 -0.80 14.06
N GLN A 166 15.98 -0.02 13.20
CA GLN A 166 16.05 1.43 13.23
C GLN A 166 15.63 1.99 14.58
N ILE A 167 14.74 1.36 15.37
CA ILE A 167 14.41 1.84 16.73
C ILE A 167 15.65 1.83 17.64
N PHE A 168 16.53 0.83 17.52
CA PHE A 168 17.68 0.63 18.40
C PHE A 168 19.01 1.21 17.86
N GLU A 169 19.09 1.62 16.60
CA GLU A 169 20.31 2.18 16.01
C GLU A 169 20.64 3.60 16.50
N ALA A 170 21.93 3.93 16.66
CA ALA A 170 22.34 5.29 17.07
C ALA A 170 22.22 6.32 15.92
N VAL A 171 22.47 5.89 14.69
CA VAL A 171 22.33 6.70 13.47
C VAL A 171 21.05 6.28 12.77
N LYS A 172 20.18 7.24 12.42
CA LYS A 172 18.94 7.00 11.68
C LYS A 172 19.08 7.57 10.28
N ILE A 173 18.79 6.77 9.25
CA ILE A 173 18.79 7.20 7.84
C ILE A 173 17.35 7.16 7.33
N GLY A 174 16.91 8.24 6.68
CA GLY A 174 15.50 8.40 6.27
C GLY A 174 14.59 8.81 7.42
N THR A 175 13.29 8.51 7.32
CA THR A 175 12.32 8.69 8.43
C THR A 175 12.25 7.49 9.34
#